data_AF-A0A970GEW2-F1
#
_entry.id   AF-A0A970GEW2-F1
#
_cell.length_a   1.000
_cell.length_b   1.000
_cell.length_c   1.000
_cell.angle_alpha   90.00
_cell.angle_beta   90.00
_cell.angle_gamma   90.00
#
_symmetry.space_group_name_H-M   'P 1'
#
loop_
_entity.id
_entity.type
_entity.pdbx_description
1 polymer ?
#
loop_
_entity_poly.entity_id
_entity_poly.type
_entity_poly.pdbx_seq_one_letter_code
_entity_poly.pdbx_strand_id
1 'polypeptide(L)'
;LVTGTMIVMWIGEQITEHGIGNGISLIIFAGIIARYPEGFVRMIQNIPGNPSYVWKAIISVVLMVLVTAAVIFVTEAVRKIPVQYAKRIVGRRVYGGQSTYIPLRVNTAGVIPIIFAQSVLMFPATIAALLGGDSPFWTTLKNWLSPGAVLYTILYVGLIIFFAYFYTAIVLNPTEMAENMVKYGGHIPGKKPGKKTAEYINSVLVRITLPGAIFFAFIALLPEIMSNRLDLPFYFGGTGLLIVVGVALDTLQQIESHLVMRHYDGFMKKGKLRGRSI
;
A
#
# COMPACT_ATOMS: atom_id res chain seq x y z
N LEU A 1 -24.63 -16.59 2.51
CA LEU A 1 -23.33 -15.99 2.89
C LEU A 1 -22.17 -16.73 2.24
N VAL A 2 -21.95 -18.02 2.53
CA VAL A 2 -20.84 -18.81 1.98
C VAL A 2 -20.80 -18.78 0.45
N THR A 3 -21.92 -19.00 -0.24
CA THR A 3 -22.01 -18.91 -1.72
C THR A 3 -21.58 -17.54 -2.25
N GLY A 4 -21.99 -16.46 -1.59
CA GLY A 4 -21.59 -15.10 -1.97
C GLY A 4 -20.09 -14.86 -1.78
N THR A 5 -19.52 -15.30 -0.66
CA THR A 5 -18.07 -15.19 -0.40
C THR A 5 -17.25 -16.01 -1.40
N MET A 6 -17.69 -17.22 -1.75
CA MET A 6 -17.02 -18.04 -2.77
C MET A 6 -17.04 -17.37 -4.15
N ILE A 7 -18.17 -16.79 -4.54
CA ILE A 7 -18.26 -16.05 -5.80
C ILE A 7 -17.32 -14.84 -5.80
N VAL A 8 -17.30 -14.07 -4.70
CA VAL A 8 -16.41 -12.90 -4.57
C VAL A 8 -14.94 -13.30 -4.63
N MET A 9 -14.55 -14.40 -3.96
CA MET A 9 -13.19 -14.94 -4.01
C MET A 9 -12.82 -15.35 -5.44
N TRP A 10 -13.68 -16.11 -6.11
CA TRP A 10 -13.47 -16.54 -7.50
C TRP A 10 -13.34 -15.33 -8.45
N ILE A 11 -14.19 -14.31 -8.32
CA ILE A 11 -14.06 -13.06 -9.08
C ILE A 11 -12.71 -12.39 -8.80
N GLY A 12 -12.26 -12.37 -7.54
CA GLY A 12 -10.97 -11.80 -7.16
C GLY A 12 -9.78 -12.53 -7.80
N GLU A 13 -9.83 -13.86 -7.85
CA GLU A 13 -8.83 -14.68 -8.55
C GLU A 13 -8.85 -14.40 -10.05
N GLN A 14 -10.03 -14.36 -10.67
CA GLN A 14 -10.17 -14.07 -12.11
C GLN A 14 -9.66 -12.68 -12.50
N ILE A 15 -9.90 -11.65 -11.65
CA ILE A 15 -9.34 -10.31 -11.86
C ILE A 15 -7.81 -10.34 -11.75
N THR A 16 -7.26 -11.14 -10.85
CA THR A 16 -5.79 -11.24 -10.68
C THR A 16 -5.14 -11.94 -11.87
N GLU A 17 -5.79 -12.95 -12.45
CA GLU A 17 -5.28 -13.71 -13.60
C GLU A 17 -5.42 -12.95 -14.93
N HIS A 18 -6.58 -12.35 -15.18
CA HIS A 18 -6.92 -11.77 -16.49
C HIS A 18 -6.94 -10.23 -16.49
N GLY A 19 -6.87 -9.61 -15.33
CA GLY A 19 -6.95 -8.15 -15.15
C GLY A 19 -5.60 -7.51 -14.84
N ILE A 20 -5.68 -6.35 -14.17
CA ILE A 20 -4.53 -5.56 -13.71
C ILE A 20 -4.71 -5.36 -12.21
N GLY A 21 -3.65 -5.50 -11.43
CA GLY A 21 -3.70 -5.34 -9.98
C GLY A 21 -3.89 -6.65 -9.23
N ASN A 22 -4.07 -6.52 -7.91
CA ASN A 22 -4.51 -7.61 -7.05
C ASN A 22 -6.04 -7.57 -6.97
N GLY A 23 -6.70 -8.62 -7.47
CA GLY A 23 -8.16 -8.65 -7.57
C GLY A 23 -8.88 -8.58 -6.24
N ILE A 24 -8.32 -9.19 -5.18
CA ILE A 24 -8.89 -9.10 -3.82
C ILE A 24 -8.85 -7.64 -3.33
N SER A 25 -7.72 -6.96 -3.54
CA SER A 25 -7.57 -5.54 -3.18
C SER A 25 -8.52 -4.64 -3.96
N LEU A 26 -8.74 -4.91 -5.26
CA LEU A 26 -9.66 -4.17 -6.11
C LEU A 26 -11.13 -4.35 -5.69
N ILE A 27 -11.52 -5.54 -5.24
CA ILE A 27 -12.87 -5.79 -4.71
C ILE A 27 -13.09 -4.98 -3.43
N ILE A 28 -12.12 -4.98 -2.50
CA ILE A 28 -12.21 -4.19 -1.27
C ILE A 28 -12.29 -2.69 -1.61
N PHE A 29 -11.45 -2.24 -2.55
CA PHE A 29 -11.46 -0.87 -3.08
C PHE A 29 -12.83 -0.47 -3.64
N ALA A 30 -13.42 -1.30 -4.52
CA ALA A 30 -14.74 -1.05 -5.10
C ALA A 30 -15.83 -1.01 -4.02
N GLY A 31 -15.76 -1.91 -3.04
CA GLY A 31 -16.70 -1.95 -1.91
C GLY A 31 -16.65 -0.71 -1.01
N ILE A 32 -15.47 -0.09 -0.84
CA ILE A 32 -15.31 1.16 -0.10
C ILE A 32 -15.83 2.34 -0.93
N ILE A 33 -15.43 2.45 -2.19
CA ILE A 33 -15.84 3.56 -3.07
C ILE A 33 -17.34 3.58 -3.31
N ALA A 34 -17.99 2.41 -3.40
CA ALA A 34 -19.43 2.33 -3.56
C ALA A 34 -20.21 3.04 -2.44
N ARG A 35 -19.60 3.24 -1.26
CA ARG A 35 -20.21 3.94 -0.11
C ARG A 35 -19.98 5.45 -0.12
N TYR A 36 -19.04 5.95 -0.93
CA TYR A 36 -18.69 7.37 -0.95
C TYR A 36 -19.83 8.26 -1.46
N PRO A 37 -20.57 7.90 -2.53
CA PRO A 37 -21.71 8.69 -2.98
C PRO A 37 -22.77 8.87 -1.88
N GLU A 38 -23.08 7.79 -1.16
CA GLU A 38 -24.03 7.83 -0.04
C GLU A 38 -23.54 8.73 1.10
N GLY A 39 -22.25 8.66 1.44
CA GLY A 39 -21.63 9.55 2.42
C GLY A 39 -21.72 11.04 2.03
N PHE A 40 -21.53 11.36 0.75
CA PHE A 40 -21.63 12.72 0.24
C PHE A 40 -23.08 13.25 0.27
N VAL A 41 -24.05 12.41 -0.12
CA VAL A 41 -25.48 12.75 -0.03
C VAL A 41 -25.89 13.01 1.42
N ARG A 42 -25.49 12.15 2.36
CA ARG A 42 -25.75 12.34 3.80
C ARG A 42 -25.11 13.63 4.32
N MET A 43 -23.90 13.96 3.86
CA MET A 43 -23.25 15.22 4.22
C MET A 43 -24.07 16.42 3.74
N ILE A 44 -24.57 16.42 2.50
CA ILE A 44 -25.38 17.53 1.98
C ILE A 44 -26.74 17.63 2.68
N GLN A 45 -27.39 16.49 2.96
CA GLN A 45 -28.71 16.47 3.61
C GLN A 45 -28.71 16.99 5.04
N ASN A 46 -27.56 16.96 5.73
CA ASN A 46 -27.42 17.48 7.09
C ASN A 46 -27.09 18.98 7.17
N ILE A 47 -26.74 19.61 6.03
CA ILE A 47 -26.46 21.05 5.96
C ILE A 47 -27.67 21.92 6.32
N PRO A 48 -28.89 21.67 5.83
CA PRO A 48 -30.07 22.49 6.15
C PRO A 48 -30.47 22.45 7.63
N GLY A 49 -30.13 21.36 8.35
CA GLY A 49 -30.52 21.15 9.73
C GLY A 49 -29.65 21.86 10.77
N ASN A 50 -28.43 22.30 10.41
CA ASN A 50 -27.52 22.96 11.35
C ASN A 50 -26.46 23.84 10.62
N PRO A 51 -26.49 25.17 10.77
CA PRO A 51 -25.52 26.07 10.13
C PRO A 51 -24.05 25.80 10.51
N SER A 52 -23.79 25.25 11.71
CA SER A 52 -22.43 24.85 12.12
C SER A 52 -21.90 23.63 11.35
N TYR A 53 -22.78 22.86 10.73
CA TYR A 53 -22.43 21.68 9.94
C TYR A 53 -21.74 22.04 8.63
N VAL A 54 -22.05 23.20 8.04
CA VAL A 54 -21.38 23.69 6.83
C VAL A 54 -19.88 23.85 7.07
N TRP A 55 -19.51 24.48 8.19
CA TRP A 55 -18.10 24.64 8.56
C TRP A 55 -17.41 23.30 8.82
N LYS A 56 -18.08 22.38 9.52
CA LYS A 56 -17.56 21.03 9.77
C LYS A 56 -17.36 20.23 8.47
N ALA A 57 -18.27 20.37 7.51
CA ALA A 57 -18.19 19.72 6.19
C ALA A 57 -17.05 20.29 5.32
N ILE A 58 -16.83 21.61 5.35
CA ILE A 58 -15.70 22.23 4.64
C ILE A 58 -14.37 21.73 5.23
N ILE A 59 -14.25 21.74 6.56
CA ILE A 59 -13.04 21.26 7.25
C ILE A 59 -12.78 19.78 6.93
N SER A 60 -13.81 18.94 6.91
CA SER A 60 -13.65 17.51 6.60
C SER A 60 -13.15 17.28 5.17
N VAL A 61 -13.65 18.03 4.19
CA VAL A 61 -13.19 17.95 2.78
C VAL A 61 -11.75 18.43 2.64
N VAL A 62 -11.39 19.57 3.23
CA VAL A 62 -10.01 20.10 3.18
C VAL A 62 -9.04 19.10 3.81
N LEU A 63 -9.40 18.55 4.97
CA LEU A 63 -8.57 17.57 5.65
C LEU A 63 -8.47 16.26 4.88
N MET A 64 -9.55 15.82 4.22
CA MET A 64 -9.52 14.66 3.34
C MET A 64 -8.47 14.83 2.23
N VAL A 65 -8.49 15.98 1.54
CA VAL A 65 -7.50 16.29 0.48
C VAL A 65 -6.08 16.31 1.05
N LEU A 66 -5.89 16.92 2.23
CA LEU A 66 -4.59 16.98 2.89
C LEU A 66 -4.07 15.58 3.26
N VAL A 67 -4.92 14.75 3.86
CA VAL A 67 -4.57 13.37 4.20
C VAL A 67 -4.24 12.57 2.94
N THR A 68 -5.06 12.66 1.89
CA THR A 68 -4.77 11.99 0.61
C THR A 68 -3.42 12.44 0.04
N ALA A 69 -3.13 13.75 0.02
CA ALA A 69 -1.86 14.27 -0.46
C ALA A 69 -0.67 13.78 0.39
N ALA A 70 -0.81 13.75 1.71
CA ALA A 70 0.20 13.23 2.62
C ALA A 70 0.46 11.73 2.39
N VAL A 71 -0.59 10.94 2.17
CA VAL A 71 -0.49 9.51 1.87
C VAL A 71 0.24 9.29 0.55
N ILE A 72 -0.14 10.02 -0.51
CA ILE A 72 0.51 9.92 -1.82
C ILE A 72 2.00 10.27 -1.68
N PHE A 73 2.30 11.39 -1.02
CA PHE A 73 3.68 11.85 -0.83
C PHE A 73 4.56 10.81 -0.13
N VAL A 74 4.07 10.18 0.94
CA VAL A 74 4.83 9.15 1.67
C VAL A 74 4.88 7.83 0.90
N THR A 75 3.82 7.47 0.16
CA THR A 75 3.77 6.23 -0.62
C THR A 75 4.72 6.28 -1.82
N GLU A 76 4.83 7.43 -2.48
CA GLU A 76 5.76 7.66 -3.59
C GLU A 76 7.20 7.93 -3.15
N ALA A 77 7.42 8.21 -1.86
CA ALA A 77 8.76 8.45 -1.34
C ALA A 77 9.66 7.23 -1.57
N VAL A 78 10.76 7.45 -2.29
CA VAL A 78 11.77 6.43 -2.62
C VAL A 78 13.13 6.77 -2.06
N ARG A 79 13.75 5.80 -1.40
CA ARG A 79 15.16 5.82 -1.07
C ARG A 79 15.95 5.17 -2.20
N LYS A 80 16.73 5.98 -2.91
CA LYS A 80 17.58 5.53 -4.02
C LYS A 80 18.90 4.97 -3.49
N ILE A 81 19.18 3.70 -3.75
CA ILE A 81 20.49 3.09 -3.48
C ILE A 81 21.30 3.07 -4.77
N PRO A 82 22.43 3.79 -4.88
CA PRO A 82 23.24 3.79 -6.09
C PRO A 82 23.90 2.42 -6.32
N VAL A 83 23.87 1.97 -7.57
CA VAL A 83 24.47 0.72 -8.02
C VAL A 83 25.34 1.01 -9.24
N GLN A 84 26.52 0.40 -9.25
CA GLN A 84 27.43 0.47 -10.38
C GLN A 84 27.52 -0.89 -11.05
N TYR A 85 27.28 -0.92 -12.35
CA TYR A 85 27.53 -2.10 -13.18
C TYR A 85 28.94 -2.05 -13.75
N ALA A 86 29.59 -3.21 -13.80
CA ALA A 86 30.92 -3.33 -14.38
C ALA A 86 30.93 -2.77 -15.82
N LYS A 87 31.88 -1.88 -16.10
CA LYS A 87 32.15 -1.39 -17.46
C LYS A 87 32.95 -2.44 -18.22
N ARG A 88 32.55 -2.76 -19.45
CA ARG A 88 33.35 -3.60 -20.34
C ARG A 88 34.06 -2.71 -21.37
N ILE A 89 35.38 -2.68 -21.31
CA ILE A 89 36.19 -2.00 -22.31
C ILE A 89 36.44 -3.00 -23.44
N VAL A 90 35.99 -2.69 -24.65
CA VAL A 90 36.27 -3.49 -25.85
C VAL A 90 36.94 -2.58 -26.87
N GLY A 91 38.22 -2.82 -27.14
CA GLY A 91 39.04 -1.95 -27.97
C GLY A 91 39.25 -0.57 -27.33
N ARG A 92 38.98 0.51 -28.08
CA ARG A 92 39.08 1.92 -27.63
C ARG A 92 37.76 2.50 -27.08
N ARG A 93 36.68 1.73 -27.04
CA ARG A 93 35.35 2.20 -26.61
C ARG A 93 34.95 1.54 -25.30
N VAL A 94 34.50 2.35 -24.35
CA VAL A 94 33.93 1.90 -23.08
C VAL A 94 32.45 1.62 -23.31
N TYR A 95 32.04 0.37 -23.14
CA TYR A 95 30.63 -0.02 -23.16
C TYR A 95 30.17 -0.24 -21.71
N GLY A 96 29.08 0.41 -21.34
CA GLY A 96 28.51 0.33 -19.99
C GLY A 96 29.22 1.23 -18.97
N GLY A 97 29.03 0.93 -17.68
CA GLY A 97 29.50 1.77 -16.57
C GLY A 97 28.54 2.89 -16.16
N GLN A 98 27.27 2.82 -16.58
CA GLN A 98 26.27 3.78 -16.14
C GLN A 98 25.91 3.50 -14.68
N SER A 99 25.98 4.53 -13.83
CA SER A 99 25.44 4.45 -12.47
C SER A 99 23.93 4.37 -12.56
N THR A 100 23.34 3.31 -12.02
CA THR A 100 21.89 3.24 -11.79
C THR A 100 21.59 3.40 -10.31
N TYR A 101 20.32 3.34 -9.95
CA TYR A 101 19.90 3.17 -8.57
C TYR A 101 18.79 2.13 -8.45
N ILE A 102 18.75 1.44 -7.33
CA ILE A 102 17.60 0.62 -6.92
C ILE A 102 16.67 1.53 -6.11
N PRO A 103 15.44 1.78 -6.56
CA PRO A 103 14.45 2.52 -5.77
C PRO A 103 13.85 1.60 -4.71
N LEU A 104 14.07 1.91 -3.44
CA LEU A 104 13.35 1.27 -2.32
C LEU A 104 12.27 2.24 -1.82
N ARG A 105 11.00 1.88 -1.97
CA ARG A 105 9.88 2.70 -1.49
C ARG A 105 9.81 2.66 0.04
N VAL A 106 9.33 3.75 0.66
CA VAL A 106 9.09 3.81 2.11
C VAL A 106 8.05 2.75 2.53
N ASN A 107 7.05 2.52 1.67
CA ASN A 107 6.08 1.45 1.85
C ASN A 107 6.06 0.50 0.65
N THR A 108 6.92 -0.50 0.70
CA THR A 108 6.97 -1.59 -0.27
C THR A 108 5.80 -2.55 -0.13
N ALA A 109 5.14 -2.55 1.03
CA ALA A 109 4.02 -3.43 1.35
C ALA A 109 2.66 -2.90 0.85
N GLY A 110 2.61 -1.66 0.36
CA GLY A 110 1.36 -1.00 -0.02
C GLY A 110 0.36 -0.96 1.13
N VAL A 111 -0.92 -1.18 0.83
CA VAL A 111 -2.01 -1.13 1.82
C VAL A 111 -2.26 -2.48 2.50
N ILE A 112 -1.66 -3.56 2.02
CA ILE A 112 -1.95 -4.92 2.45
C ILE A 112 -1.80 -5.10 3.98
N PRO A 113 -0.75 -4.57 4.65
CA PRO A 113 -0.63 -4.66 6.11
C PRO A 113 -1.82 -4.09 6.88
N ILE A 114 -2.40 -2.99 6.41
CA ILE A 114 -3.52 -2.31 7.06
C ILE A 114 -4.79 -3.18 6.96
N ILE A 115 -5.00 -3.78 5.78
CA ILE A 115 -6.12 -4.69 5.52
C ILE A 115 -6.01 -5.92 6.42
N PHE A 116 -4.82 -6.51 6.53
CA PHE A 116 -4.61 -7.66 7.42
C PHE A 116 -4.82 -7.30 8.89
N ALA A 117 -4.25 -6.21 9.36
CA ALA A 117 -4.48 -5.73 10.73
C ALA A 117 -5.97 -5.56 11.05
N GLN A 118 -6.73 -4.96 10.12
CA GLN A 118 -8.17 -4.80 10.26
C GLN A 118 -8.91 -6.15 10.27
N SER A 119 -8.58 -7.08 9.37
CA SER A 119 -9.23 -8.40 9.32
C SER A 119 -8.99 -9.21 10.61
N VAL A 120 -7.80 -9.13 11.19
CA VAL A 120 -7.44 -9.82 12.43
C VAL A 120 -8.23 -9.26 13.61
N LEU A 121 -8.44 -7.94 13.68
CA LEU A 121 -9.26 -7.33 14.73
C LEU A 121 -10.76 -7.56 14.53
N MET A 122 -11.24 -7.56 13.29
CA MET A 122 -12.64 -7.81 12.98
C MET A 122 -13.04 -9.25 13.28
N PHE A 123 -12.13 -10.22 13.16
CA PHE A 123 -12.45 -11.63 13.34
C PHE A 123 -13.01 -11.96 14.75
N PRO A 124 -12.32 -11.67 15.87
CA PRO A 124 -12.90 -11.90 17.19
C PRO A 124 -14.15 -11.05 17.46
N ALA A 125 -14.21 -9.82 16.94
CA ALA A 125 -15.38 -8.95 17.11
C ALA A 125 -16.63 -9.51 16.41
N THR A 126 -16.47 -10.11 15.22
CA THR A 126 -17.56 -10.78 14.52
C THR A 126 -18.00 -12.06 15.23
N ILE A 127 -17.08 -12.85 15.78
CA ILE A 127 -17.42 -14.03 16.58
C ILE A 127 -18.20 -13.60 17.83
N ALA A 128 -17.74 -12.57 18.53
CA ALA A 128 -18.44 -12.02 19.69
C ALA A 128 -19.83 -11.48 19.34
N ALA A 129 -20.00 -10.90 18.15
CA ALA A 129 -21.30 -10.42 17.69
C ALA A 129 -22.26 -11.56 17.27
N LEU A 130 -21.74 -12.69 16.80
CA LEU A 130 -22.56 -13.82 16.31
C LEU A 130 -22.86 -14.86 17.40
N LEU A 131 -21.89 -15.16 18.25
CA LEU A 131 -21.96 -16.19 19.30
C LEU A 131 -22.15 -15.61 20.70
N GLY A 132 -21.89 -14.30 20.86
CA GLY A 132 -22.04 -13.63 22.14
C GLY A 132 -23.49 -13.24 22.39
N GLY A 133 -24.25 -14.14 23.00
CA GLY A 133 -25.46 -13.73 23.75
C GLY A 133 -25.11 -12.75 24.88
N ASP A 134 -26.05 -12.49 25.80
CA ASP A 134 -25.92 -11.51 26.91
C ASP A 134 -24.87 -11.87 27.99
N SER A 135 -23.91 -12.75 27.70
CA SER A 135 -22.84 -13.09 28.63
C SER A 135 -21.94 -11.87 28.92
N PRO A 136 -21.60 -11.60 30.19
CA PRO A 136 -20.67 -10.54 30.60
C PRO A 136 -19.29 -10.61 29.92
N PHE A 137 -18.84 -11.81 29.55
CA PHE A 137 -17.57 -12.01 28.87
C PHE A 137 -17.59 -11.44 27.44
N TRP A 138 -18.62 -11.76 26.66
CA TRP A 138 -18.74 -11.33 25.27
C TRP A 138 -18.98 -9.83 25.15
N THR A 139 -19.73 -9.24 26.09
CA THR A 139 -19.95 -7.79 26.15
C THR A 139 -18.67 -7.04 26.52
N THR A 140 -17.89 -7.55 27.48
CA THR A 140 -16.58 -6.97 27.84
C THR A 140 -15.60 -7.04 26.66
N LEU A 141 -15.53 -8.19 25.99
CA LEU A 141 -14.67 -8.39 24.83
C LEU A 141 -15.06 -7.49 23.66
N LYS A 142 -16.37 -7.34 23.39
CA LYS A 142 -16.90 -6.41 22.39
C LYS A 142 -16.54 -4.96 22.71
N ASN A 143 -16.62 -4.55 23.98
CA ASN A 143 -16.27 -3.20 24.38
C ASN A 143 -14.77 -2.92 24.19
N TRP A 144 -13.89 -3.88 24.53
CA TRP A 144 -12.44 -3.72 24.36
C TRP A 144 -11.97 -3.76 22.90
N LEU A 145 -12.70 -4.49 22.04
CA LEU A 145 -12.42 -4.59 20.60
C LEU A 145 -13.26 -3.64 19.74
N SER A 146 -14.00 -2.72 20.37
CA SER A 146 -14.76 -1.70 19.65
C SER A 146 -13.85 -0.54 19.22
N PRO A 147 -14.07 0.03 18.01
CA PRO A 147 -13.45 1.29 17.63
C PRO A 147 -13.79 2.37 18.67
N GLY A 148 -12.78 3.06 19.19
CA GLY A 148 -12.91 4.00 20.31
C GLY A 148 -12.24 3.53 21.60
N ALA A 149 -12.03 2.22 21.77
CA ALA A 149 -11.35 1.66 22.93
C ALA A 149 -9.83 1.80 22.81
N VAL A 150 -9.17 2.21 23.90
CA VAL A 150 -7.70 2.36 23.95
C VAL A 150 -6.98 1.05 23.59
N LEU A 151 -7.54 -0.08 24.02
CA LEU A 151 -6.99 -1.41 23.72
C LEU A 151 -7.08 -1.74 22.22
N TYR A 152 -8.20 -1.42 21.58
CA TYR A 152 -8.37 -1.56 20.13
C TYR A 152 -7.33 -0.74 19.38
N THR A 153 -7.16 0.54 19.75
CA THR A 153 -6.19 1.44 19.13
C THR A 153 -4.74 0.92 19.25
N ILE A 154 -4.34 0.46 20.45
CA ILE A 154 -2.99 -0.08 20.68
C ILE A 154 -2.74 -1.34 19.85
N LEU A 155 -3.70 -2.28 19.88
CA LEU A 155 -3.60 -3.50 19.07
C LEU A 155 -3.57 -3.20 17.59
N TYR A 156 -4.37 -2.23 17.13
CA TYR A 156 -4.44 -1.87 15.72
C TYR A 156 -3.12 -1.28 15.22
N VAL A 157 -2.53 -0.33 15.95
CA VAL A 157 -1.21 0.23 15.63
C VAL A 157 -0.13 -0.86 15.67
N GLY A 158 -0.14 -1.71 16.70
CA GLY A 158 0.82 -2.80 16.85
C GLY A 158 0.75 -3.79 15.68
N LEU A 159 -0.47 -4.17 15.28
CA LEU A 159 -0.69 -5.07 14.14
C LEU A 159 -0.30 -4.43 12.80
N ILE A 160 -0.59 -3.14 12.58
CA ILE A 160 -0.15 -2.43 11.36
C ILE A 160 1.38 -2.47 11.26
N ILE A 161 2.09 -2.14 12.34
CA ILE A 161 3.55 -2.14 12.35
C ILE A 161 4.07 -3.57 12.13
N PHE A 162 3.53 -4.55 12.85
CA PHE A 162 3.92 -5.95 12.70
C PHE A 162 3.74 -6.44 11.26
N PHE A 163 2.55 -6.26 10.68
CA PHE A 163 2.27 -6.70 9.32
C PHE A 163 3.07 -5.92 8.27
N ALA A 164 3.40 -4.64 8.52
CA ALA A 164 4.25 -3.87 7.61
C ALA A 164 5.65 -4.47 7.50
N TYR A 165 6.23 -4.89 8.63
CA TYR A 165 7.51 -5.60 8.64
C TYR A 165 7.41 -7.01 8.04
N PHE A 166 6.42 -7.77 8.49
CA PHE A 166 6.22 -9.15 8.06
C PHE A 166 6.02 -9.25 6.55
N TYR A 167 5.13 -8.43 5.98
CA TYR A 167 4.86 -8.44 4.55
C TYR A 167 6.04 -7.92 3.73
N THR A 168 6.72 -6.86 4.19
CA THR A 168 7.92 -6.35 3.52
C THR A 168 9.02 -7.41 3.44
N ALA A 169 9.23 -8.18 4.51
CA ALA A 169 10.23 -9.25 4.54
C ALA A 169 9.88 -10.44 3.62
N ILE A 170 8.60 -10.72 3.41
CA ILE A 170 8.14 -11.79 2.50
C ILE A 170 8.31 -11.35 1.03
N VAL A 171 7.94 -10.12 0.70
CA VAL A 171 7.96 -9.64 -0.69
C VAL A 171 9.38 -9.30 -1.15
N LEU A 172 10.18 -8.69 -0.28
CA LEU A 172 11.54 -8.27 -0.61
C LEU A 172 12.54 -9.14 0.13
N ASN A 173 13.12 -10.10 -0.58
CA ASN A 173 14.23 -10.90 -0.08
C ASN A 173 15.59 -10.22 -0.37
N PRO A 174 16.28 -9.62 0.62
CA PRO A 174 17.52 -8.87 0.40
C PRO A 174 18.66 -9.76 -0.09
N THR A 175 18.65 -11.06 0.24
CA THR A 175 19.68 -12.00 -0.21
C THR A 175 19.56 -12.27 -1.70
N GLU A 176 18.34 -12.57 -2.17
CA GLU A 176 18.08 -12.75 -3.61
C GLU A 176 18.36 -11.48 -4.41
N MET A 177 17.97 -10.31 -3.90
CA MET A 177 18.30 -9.04 -4.54
C MET A 177 19.82 -8.86 -4.70
N ALA A 178 20.58 -9.13 -3.64
CA ALA A 178 22.04 -9.03 -3.68
C ALA A 178 22.67 -10.04 -4.64
N GLU A 179 22.21 -11.29 -4.65
CA GLU A 179 22.69 -12.34 -5.57
C GLU A 179 22.40 -11.99 -7.03
N ASN A 180 21.17 -11.53 -7.32
CA ASN A 180 20.80 -11.06 -8.64
C ASN A 180 21.68 -9.88 -9.09
N MET A 181 21.98 -8.93 -8.20
CA MET A 181 22.91 -7.83 -8.52
C MET A 181 24.28 -8.36 -8.94
N VAL A 182 24.85 -9.31 -8.18
CA VAL A 182 26.15 -9.91 -8.52
C VAL A 182 26.09 -10.64 -9.85
N LYS A 183 25.01 -11.39 -10.11
CA LYS A 183 24.78 -12.12 -11.37
C LYS A 183 24.76 -11.20 -12.59
N TYR A 184 24.21 -9.99 -12.45
CA TYR A 184 24.21 -8.97 -13.52
C TYR A 184 25.46 -8.06 -13.51
N GLY A 185 26.50 -8.40 -12.73
CA GLY A 185 27.74 -7.61 -12.66
C GLY A 185 27.59 -6.25 -11.96
N GLY A 186 26.53 -6.09 -11.17
CA GLY A 186 26.23 -4.91 -10.37
C GLY A 186 26.74 -5.03 -8.94
N HIS A 187 27.18 -3.90 -8.37
CA HIS A 187 27.57 -3.82 -6.96
C HIS A 187 27.24 -2.45 -6.38
N ILE A 188 27.07 -2.41 -5.05
CA ILE A 188 26.91 -1.15 -4.32
C ILE A 188 28.31 -0.61 -4.00
N PRO A 189 28.66 0.63 -4.40
CA PRO A 189 29.94 1.23 -4.06
C PRO A 189 30.21 1.20 -2.55
N GLY A 190 31.39 0.72 -2.16
CA GLY A 190 31.81 0.66 -0.76
C GLY A 190 31.27 -0.53 0.06
N LYS A 191 30.52 -1.47 -0.55
CA LYS A 191 30.09 -2.73 0.10
C LYS A 191 30.54 -3.93 -0.71
N LYS A 192 31.04 -4.96 -0.02
CA LYS A 192 31.44 -6.21 -0.67
C LYS A 192 30.20 -6.91 -1.29
N PRO A 193 30.30 -7.42 -2.53
CA PRO A 193 29.22 -8.17 -3.18
C PRO A 193 28.78 -9.39 -2.36
N GLY A 194 27.51 -9.80 -2.47
CA GLY A 194 26.93 -10.93 -1.74
C GLY A 194 26.41 -10.55 -0.35
N LYS A 195 26.79 -11.30 0.70
CA LYS A 195 26.22 -11.18 2.05
C LYS A 195 26.25 -9.76 2.63
N LYS A 196 27.34 -9.01 2.43
CA LYS A 196 27.46 -7.62 2.93
C LYS A 196 26.56 -6.63 2.20
N THR A 197 26.23 -6.91 0.95
CA THR A 197 25.23 -6.15 0.17
C THR A 197 23.82 -6.45 0.68
N ALA A 198 23.50 -7.72 0.93
CA ALA A 198 22.22 -8.13 1.50
C ALA A 198 21.98 -7.53 2.90
N GLU A 199 22.97 -7.59 3.80
CA GLU A 199 22.93 -6.97 5.14
C GLU A 199 22.66 -5.46 5.05
N TYR A 200 23.27 -4.77 4.07
CA TYR A 200 23.06 -3.34 3.86
C TYR A 200 21.65 -3.04 3.36
N ILE A 201 21.16 -3.76 2.35
CA ILE A 201 19.79 -3.61 1.84
C ILE A 201 18.78 -3.86 2.96
N ASN A 202 18.95 -4.94 3.75
CA ASN A 202 18.08 -5.24 4.88
C ASN A 202 18.09 -4.12 5.94
N SER A 203 19.27 -3.61 6.29
CA SER A 203 19.40 -2.49 7.23
C SER A 203 18.71 -1.22 6.73
N VAL A 204 18.73 -0.99 5.41
CA VAL A 204 18.01 0.12 4.78
C VAL A 204 16.51 -0.11 4.85
N LEU A 205 16.03 -1.30 4.46
CA LEU A 205 14.60 -1.68 4.51
C LEU A 205 14.02 -1.48 5.91
N VAL A 206 14.65 -2.04 6.93
CA VAL A 206 14.17 -1.91 8.33
C VAL A 206 14.05 -0.45 8.77
N ARG A 207 14.99 0.41 8.34
CA ARG A 207 15.00 1.84 8.69
C ARG A 207 13.99 2.67 7.90
N ILE A 208 13.60 2.26 6.69
CA ILE A 208 12.57 2.98 5.91
C ILE A 208 11.16 2.48 6.24
N THR A 209 11.01 1.20 6.59
CA THR A 209 9.71 0.62 6.95
C THR A 209 9.21 1.15 8.29
N LEU A 210 10.08 1.41 9.28
CA LEU A 210 9.66 1.89 10.61
C LEU A 210 8.87 3.22 10.53
N PRO A 211 9.42 4.30 9.94
CA PRO A 211 8.72 5.58 9.88
C PRO A 211 7.49 5.50 8.97
N GLY A 212 7.56 4.70 7.90
CA GLY A 212 6.42 4.42 7.04
C GLY A 212 5.26 3.80 7.81
N ALA A 213 5.51 2.68 8.50
CA ALA A 213 4.49 1.96 9.25
C ALA A 213 3.85 2.81 10.35
N ILE A 214 4.65 3.61 11.07
CA ILE A 214 4.14 4.56 12.08
C ILE A 214 3.25 5.62 11.43
N PHE A 215 3.65 6.15 10.27
CA PHE A 215 2.84 7.12 9.53
C PHE A 215 1.52 6.52 9.06
N PHE A 216 1.52 5.31 8.50
CA PHE A 216 0.28 4.63 8.10
C PHE A 216 -0.62 4.33 9.31
N ALA A 217 -0.04 3.89 10.43
CA ALA A 217 -0.78 3.67 11.67
C ALA A 217 -1.42 4.97 12.18
N PHE A 218 -0.70 6.09 12.15
CA PHE A 218 -1.22 7.39 12.52
C PHE A 218 -2.41 7.81 11.63
N ILE A 219 -2.28 7.68 10.31
CA ILE A 219 -3.37 8.04 9.40
C ILE A 219 -4.58 7.11 9.55
N ALA A 220 -4.36 5.84 9.84
CA ALA A 220 -5.45 4.89 10.08
C ALA A 220 -6.29 5.27 11.32
N LEU A 221 -5.69 5.95 12.30
CA LEU A 221 -6.35 6.44 13.51
C LEU A 221 -6.98 7.83 13.38
N LEU A 222 -6.52 8.66 12.44
CA LEU A 222 -7.07 10.00 12.20
C LEU A 222 -8.62 10.03 12.15
N PRO A 223 -9.31 9.21 11.33
CA PRO A 223 -10.77 9.25 11.26
C PRO A 223 -11.46 8.97 12.61
N GLU A 224 -10.93 8.06 13.41
CA GLU A 224 -11.47 7.73 14.73
C GLU A 224 -11.35 8.94 15.67
N ILE A 225 -10.19 9.59 15.66
CA ILE A 225 -9.95 10.81 16.44
C ILE A 225 -10.88 11.93 16.00
N MET A 226 -11.07 12.12 14.68
CA MET A 226 -11.93 13.16 14.14
C MET A 226 -13.41 12.93 14.43
N SER A 227 -13.88 11.70 14.29
CA SER A 227 -15.28 11.36 14.54
C SER A 227 -15.60 11.42 16.04
N ASN A 228 -14.74 10.86 16.90
CA ASN A 228 -15.06 10.72 18.33
C ASN A 228 -14.76 11.99 19.14
N ARG A 229 -13.78 12.81 18.73
CA ARG A 229 -13.38 14.00 19.51
C ARG A 229 -13.81 15.33 18.90
N LEU A 230 -13.90 15.41 17.58
CA LEU A 230 -14.19 16.66 16.88
C LEU A 230 -15.62 16.71 16.32
N ASP A 231 -16.38 15.61 16.45
CA ASP A 231 -17.76 15.49 15.99
C ASP A 231 -17.92 15.97 14.54
N LEU A 232 -16.91 15.66 13.73
CA LEU A 232 -16.87 15.99 12.32
C LEU A 232 -17.52 14.87 11.51
N PRO A 233 -18.37 15.19 10.53
CA PRO A 233 -19.03 14.23 9.67
C PRO A 233 -18.02 13.63 8.67
N PHE A 234 -17.16 12.75 9.17
CA PHE A 234 -16.16 12.06 8.38
C PHE A 234 -16.74 10.74 7.84
N TYR A 235 -17.68 10.86 6.88
CA TYR A 235 -18.32 9.68 6.26
C TYR A 235 -17.38 8.90 5.33
N PHE A 236 -16.26 9.50 4.96
CA PHE A 236 -15.19 8.85 4.22
C PHE A 236 -14.30 8.10 5.21
N GLY A 237 -14.73 6.93 5.71
CA GLY A 237 -13.98 6.17 6.73
C GLY A 237 -12.47 6.14 6.42
N GLY A 238 -11.64 6.75 7.28
CA GLY A 238 -10.26 7.11 6.90
C GLY A 238 -9.33 5.91 6.69
N THR A 239 -9.62 4.76 7.31
CA THR A 239 -8.99 3.49 6.94
C THR A 239 -9.32 3.11 5.49
N GLY A 240 -10.57 3.34 5.08
CA GLY A 240 -11.02 3.17 3.71
C GLY A 240 -10.32 4.13 2.74
N LEU A 241 -10.04 5.36 3.14
CA LEU A 241 -9.29 6.33 2.32
C LEU A 241 -7.85 5.84 2.07
N LEU A 242 -7.17 5.33 3.08
CA LEU A 242 -5.85 4.71 2.92
C LEU A 242 -5.87 3.54 1.94
N ILE A 243 -6.88 2.66 2.08
CA ILE A 243 -7.08 1.52 1.17
C ILE A 243 -7.33 2.01 -0.25
N VAL A 244 -8.17 3.02 -0.42
CA VAL A 244 -8.49 3.58 -1.74
C VAL A 244 -7.25 4.15 -2.42
N VAL A 245 -6.50 5.00 -1.72
CA VAL A 245 -5.32 5.65 -2.29
C VAL A 245 -4.24 4.64 -2.65
N GLY A 246 -3.89 3.72 -1.75
CA GLY A 246 -2.79 2.81 -2.05
C GLY A 246 -3.14 1.73 -3.08
N VAL A 247 -4.38 1.22 -3.10
CA VAL A 247 -4.81 0.31 -4.19
C VAL A 247 -4.87 1.04 -5.53
N ALA A 248 -5.32 2.30 -5.55
CA ALA A 248 -5.28 3.12 -6.76
C ALA A 248 -3.85 3.34 -7.27
N LEU A 249 -2.91 3.69 -6.38
CA LEU A 249 -1.50 3.88 -6.74
C LEU A 249 -0.86 2.57 -7.23
N ASP A 250 -1.12 1.45 -6.58
CA ASP A 250 -0.61 0.14 -7.00
C ASP A 250 -1.14 -0.22 -8.39
N THR A 251 -2.44 0.00 -8.63
CA THR A 251 -3.06 -0.27 -9.94
C THR A 251 -2.47 0.64 -11.03
N LEU A 252 -2.30 1.92 -10.75
CA LEU A 252 -1.70 2.88 -11.69
C LEU A 252 -0.26 2.50 -12.06
N GLN A 253 0.56 2.11 -11.08
CA GLN A 253 1.93 1.69 -11.32
C GLN A 253 2.00 0.41 -12.16
N GLN A 254 1.09 -0.53 -11.94
CA GLN A 254 1.01 -1.72 -12.77
C GLN A 254 0.61 -1.37 -14.21
N ILE A 255 -0.39 -0.50 -14.40
CA ILE A 255 -0.77 0.01 -15.72
C ILE A 255 0.43 0.66 -16.42
N GLU A 256 1.15 1.53 -15.73
CA GLU A 256 2.36 2.20 -16.27
C GLU A 256 3.42 1.16 -16.69
N SER A 257 3.67 0.15 -15.85
CA SER A 257 4.63 -0.92 -16.16
C SER A 257 4.28 -1.68 -17.43
N HIS A 258 2.99 -2.00 -17.64
CA HIS A 258 2.51 -2.69 -18.84
C HIS A 258 2.61 -1.79 -20.08
N LEU A 259 2.31 -0.50 -19.96
CA LEU A 259 2.42 0.46 -21.05
C LEU A 259 3.88 0.66 -21.48
N VAL A 260 4.82 0.74 -20.55
CA VAL A 260 6.27 0.85 -20.85
C VAL A 260 6.74 -0.37 -21.64
N MET A 261 6.33 -1.58 -21.26
CA MET A 261 6.68 -2.79 -22.02
C MET A 261 6.10 -2.79 -23.43
N ARG A 262 4.86 -2.31 -23.61
CA ARG A 262 4.24 -2.20 -24.95
C ARG A 262 4.98 -1.23 -25.87
N HIS A 263 5.51 -0.12 -25.34
CA HIS A 263 6.31 0.83 -26.12
C HIS A 263 7.72 0.30 -26.46
N TYR A 264 8.20 -0.74 -25.76
CA TYR A 264 9.49 -1.38 -26.01
C TYR A 264 9.50 -2.18 -27.33
N ASP A 265 8.39 -2.82 -27.69
CA ASP A 265 8.25 -3.57 -28.95
C ASP A 265 8.35 -2.69 -30.21
N GLY A 266 7.92 -1.41 -30.10
CA GLY A 266 7.97 -0.44 -31.20
C GLY A 266 9.39 -0.05 -31.60
N PHE A 267 10.33 -0.04 -30.66
CA PHE A 267 11.74 0.32 -30.91
C PHE A 267 12.54 -0.83 -31.51
N MET A 268 12.26 -2.09 -31.14
CA MET A 268 12.97 -3.26 -31.65
C MET A 268 12.58 -3.65 -33.09
N LYS A 269 11.36 -3.31 -33.55
CA LYS A 269 10.87 -3.62 -34.90
C LYS A 269 11.45 -2.73 -36.02
N LYS A 270 12.00 -1.55 -35.72
CA LYS A 270 12.52 -0.61 -36.74
C LYS A 270 13.99 -0.84 -37.15
N GLY A 271 14.63 -1.91 -36.64
CA GLY A 271 16.08 -2.15 -36.80
C GLY A 271 16.51 -3.20 -37.83
N LYS A 272 15.69 -3.59 -38.81
CA LYS A 272 16.16 -4.45 -39.94
C LYS A 272 16.27 -3.64 -41.22
N LEU A 273 17.38 -2.91 -41.39
CA LEU A 273 17.84 -2.49 -42.71
C LEU A 273 18.66 -3.63 -43.33
N ARG A 274 18.13 -4.15 -44.44
CA ARG A 274 18.65 -5.26 -45.26
C ARG A 274 20.12 -5.04 -45.64
N GLY A 275 20.88 -6.13 -45.59
CA GLY A 275 22.24 -6.18 -46.10
C GLY A 275 22.30 -5.80 -47.58
N ARG A 276 23.33 -5.04 -47.94
CA ARG A 276 23.77 -4.84 -49.32
C ARG A 276 24.26 -6.18 -49.87
N SER A 277 23.62 -6.64 -50.93
CA SER A 277 24.24 -7.46 -51.96
C SER A 277 24.36 -6.61 -53.21
N ILE A 278 25.61 -6.31 -53.59
CA ILE A 278 26.24 -6.27 -54.92
C ILE A 278 27.66 -5.73 -54.68
#